data_AF-A0A3Q8S532-F1
#
_entry.id   AF-A0A3Q8S532-F1
#
_cell.length_a   1.000
_cell.length_b   1.000
_cell.length_c   1.000
_cell.angle_alpha   90.00
_cell.angle_beta   90.00
_cell.angle_gamma   90.00
#
_symmetry.space_group_name_H-M   'P 1'
#
loop_
_entity.id
_entity.type
_entity.pdbx_description
1 polymer ?
#
loop_
_entity_poly.entity_id
_entity_poly.type
_entity_poly.pdbx_seq_one_letter_code
_entity_poly.pdbx_strand_id
1 'polypeptide(L)' 'MKSYFSDNSLRAQGKAWQIRIMLNQWQQQSEPTRKLKDFIACRLNLYSKVIDREYE' A
#
# COMPACT_ATOMS: atom_id res chain seq x y z
N MET A 1 -6.60 -7.94 -8.82
CA MET A 1 -6.76 -7.54 -7.40
C MET A 1 -6.90 -6.03 -7.39
N LYS A 2 -7.83 -5.47 -6.61
CA LYS A 2 -7.96 -4.02 -6.43
C LYS A 2 -7.58 -3.66 -5.00
N SER A 3 -6.80 -2.61 -4.80
CA SER A 3 -6.48 -2.09 -3.49
C SER A 3 -6.76 -0.59 -3.45
N TYR A 4 -7.41 -0.16 -2.37
CA TYR A 4 -7.75 1.23 -2.11
C TYR A 4 -7.09 1.61 -0.79
N PHE A 5 -6.36 2.73 -0.82
CA PHE A 5 -5.71 3.30 0.35
C PHE A 5 -6.46 4.58 0.72
N SER A 6 -6.69 4.77 2.00
CA SER A 6 -7.09 6.04 2.59
C SER A 6 -6.20 6.33 3.79
N ASP A 7 -6.22 7.54 4.30
CA ASP A 7 -5.30 8.02 5.35
C ASP A 7 -5.08 7.03 6.51
N ASN A 8 -6.14 6.34 6.92
CA ASN A 8 -6.11 5.40 8.04
C ASN A 8 -6.49 3.96 7.68
N SER A 9 -6.72 3.63 6.40
CA SER A 9 -7.18 2.29 6.04
C SER A 9 -6.64 1.78 4.70
N LEU A 10 -6.50 0.46 4.63
CA LEU A 10 -6.26 -0.28 3.40
C LEU A 10 -7.44 -1.22 3.16
N ARG A 11 -8.11 -1.09 2.02
CA ARG A 11 -9.09 -2.07 1.54
C ARG A 11 -8.50 -2.82 0.36
N ALA A 12 -8.34 -4.13 0.49
CA ALA A 12 -7.91 -4.99 -0.60
C ALA A 12 -9.04 -5.96 -0.98
N GLN A 13 -9.38 -6.02 -2.27
CA GLN A 13 -10.41 -6.91 -2.81
C GLN A 13 -9.79 -7.83 -3.88
N GLY A 14 -9.97 -9.14 -3.71
CA GLY A 14 -9.44 -10.16 -4.60
C GLY A 14 -9.42 -11.54 -3.94
N LYS A 15 -8.71 -12.49 -4.55
CA LYS A 15 -8.51 -13.81 -3.96
C LYS A 15 -7.69 -13.69 -2.68
N ALA A 16 -8.08 -14.38 -1.61
CA ALA A 16 -7.41 -14.28 -0.30
C ALA A 16 -5.90 -14.54 -0.38
N TRP A 17 -5.46 -15.49 -1.20
CA TRP A 17 -4.04 -15.79 -1.37
C TRP A 17 -3.25 -14.62 -2.00
N GLN A 18 -3.86 -13.86 -2.92
CA GLN A 18 -3.22 -12.69 -3.54
C GLN A 18 -2.98 -11.58 -2.51
N ILE A 19 -3.98 -11.37 -1.64
CA ILE A 19 -3.88 -10.39 -0.55
C ILE A 19 -2.76 -10.79 0.42
N ARG A 20 -2.67 -12.08 0.78
CA ARG A 20 -1.59 -12.60 1.63
C ARG A 20 -0.21 -12.39 1.01
N ILE A 21 -0.04 -12.67 -0.28
CA ILE A 21 1.23 -12.45 -0.97
C ILE A 21 1.62 -10.97 -0.95
N MET A 22 0.69 -10.06 -1.26
CA MET A 22 0.95 -8.62 -1.23
C MET A 22 1.44 -8.15 0.15
N LEU A 23 0.77 -8.59 1.22
CA LEU A 23 1.14 -8.22 2.59
C LEU A 23 2.50 -8.80 3.00
N ASN A 24 2.78 -10.06 2.64
CA ASN A 24 4.07 -10.69 2.90
C ASN A 24 5.21 -10.00 2.16
N GLN A 25 5.02 -9.65 0.88
CA GLN A 25 6.01 -8.92 0.09
C GLN A 25 6.32 -7.56 0.71
N TRP A 26 5.28 -6.83 1.13
CA TRP A 26 5.48 -5.56 1.83
C TRP A 26 6.27 -5.76 3.14
N GLN A 27 5.92 -6.77 3.94
CA GLN A 27 6.61 -7.04 5.19
C GLN A 27 8.08 -7.42 4.98
N GLN A 28 8.39 -8.23 3.96
CA GLN A 28 9.76 -8.62 3.62
C GLN A 28 10.63 -7.45 3.16
N GLN A 29 10.03 -6.46 2.49
CA GLN A 29 10.71 -5.26 2.02
C GLN A 29 10.77 -4.15 3.08
N SER A 30 10.10 -4.35 4.21
CA SER A 30 10.01 -3.38 5.29
C SER A 30 10.95 -3.77 6.43
N GLU A 31 11.44 -2.78 7.15
CA GLU A 31 12.13 -3.04 8.41
C GLU A 31 11.18 -3.71 9.40
N PRO A 32 11.66 -4.62 10.28
CA PRO A 32 10.83 -5.36 11.23
C PRO A 32 9.99 -4.47 12.16
N THR A 33 10.40 -3.22 12.36
CA THR A 33 9.75 -2.23 13.23
C THR A 33 8.64 -1.45 12.53
N ARG A 34 8.55 -1.51 11.20
CA ARG A 34 7.54 -0.77 10.43
C ARG A 34 6.15 -1.32 10.68
N LYS A 35 5.24 -0.41 10.99
CA LYS A 35 3.84 -0.72 11.26
C LYS A 35 3.02 -0.61 9.99
N LEU A 36 1.83 -1.19 10.00
CA LEU A 36 0.87 -1.06 8.90
C LEU A 36 0.51 0.40 8.58
N LYS A 37 0.57 1.31 9.57
CA LYS A 37 0.38 2.76 9.34
C LYS A 37 1.43 3.32 8.38
N ASP A 38 2.68 2.86 8.49
CA ASP A 38 3.78 3.27 7.61
C ASP A 38 3.55 2.75 6.20
N PHE A 39 2.97 1.55 6.05
CA PHE A 39 2.57 1.02 4.74
C PHE A 39 1.57 1.93 4.03
N ILE A 40 0.52 2.32 4.75
CA ILE A 40 -0.56 3.15 4.24
C ILE A 40 -0.01 4.52 3.84
N ALA A 41 0.80 5.13 4.72
CA ALA A 41 1.44 6.41 4.46
C ALA A 41 2.40 6.39 3.26
N CYS A 42 3.21 5.33 3.11
CA CYS A 42 4.10 5.18 1.96
C CYS A 42 3.31 5.12 0.65
N ARG A 43 2.20 4.38 0.63
CA ARG A 43 1.38 4.21 -0.58
C ARG A 43 0.61 5.48 -0.94
N LEU A 44 0.08 6.21 0.03
CA LEU A 44 -0.57 7.50 -0.21
C LEU A 44 0.40 8.53 -0.78
N ASN A 45 1.62 8.61 -0.23
CA ASN A 45 2.68 9.49 -0.76
C ASN A 45 3.14 9.12 -2.17
N LEU A 46 3.04 7.84 -2.55
CA LEU A 46 3.31 7.39 -3.91
C LEU A 46 2.18 7.82 -4.86
N TYR A 47 0.92 7.70 -4.43
CA TYR A 47 -0.22 8.13 -5.25
C TYR A 47 -0.30 9.64 -5.43
N SER A 48 0.00 10.45 -4.41
CA SER A 48 0.07 11.91 -4.57
C SER A 48 1.12 12.32 -5.60
N LYS A 49 2.32 11.73 -5.53
CA LYS A 49 3.40 11.97 -6.50
C LYS A 49 3.14 11.43 -7.91
N VAL A 50 2.21 10.50 -8.08
CA VAL A 50 1.79 10.02 -9.41
C VAL A 50 0.80 11.00 -10.02
N ILE A 51 -0.16 11.50 -9.23
CA ILE A 51 -1.10 12.52 -9.67
C ILE A 51 -0.33 13.79 -10.09
N ASP A 52 0.63 14.24 -9.29
CA ASP A 52 1.40 15.45 -9.59
C ASP A 52 2.27 15.34 -10.86
N ARG A 53 2.64 14.13 -11.29
CA ARG A 53 3.45 13.89 -12.51
C ARG A 53 2.62 13.72 -13.79
N GLU A 54 1.32 13.52 -13.68
CA GLU A 54 0.43 13.44 -14.86
C GLU A 54 -0.07 14.82 -15.32
N TYR A 55 0.29 15.90 -14.60
CA TYR A 55 -0.06 17.29 -14.91
C TYR A 55 1.16 18.18 -15.24
N GLU A 56 2.32 17.59 -15.56
CA GLU A 56 3.48 18.25 -16.18
C GLU A 56 3.66 17.76 -17.63
#